data_AF-A0A3N2LUN6-F1
#
_entry.id   AF-A0A3N2LUN6-F1
#
_cell.length_a   1.000
_cell.length_b   1.000
_cell.length_c   1.000
_cell.angle_alpha   90.00
_cell.angle_beta   90.00
_cell.angle_gamma   90.00
#
_symmetry.space_group_name_H-M   'P 1'
#
loop_
_entity.id
_entity.type
_entity.pdbx_description
1 polymer ?
#
loop_
_entity_poly.entity_id
_entity_poly.type
_entity_poly.pdbx_seq_one_letter_code
_entity_poly.pdbx_strand_id
1 'polypeptide(L)'
;ERETGYLDFITLSSSLMFSMKYKMSIPEMRRETLYNNVRKTGYAECPDYLAGLEIESCDYRELFERFRNMPGVVFLVDPPYLSTEVGTYRMSWRLADYLDVLSVLSGHDFVYFTSDKSSLVELCEWMGRNPSLGNPFERCRRREFDATMNYNARYTDIMLFTELGNAPEEAV
;
A
#
# COMPACT_ATOMS: atom_id res chain seq x y z
N GLU A 1 -13.55 9.76 24.84
CA GLU A 1 -13.53 9.45 23.39
C GLU A 1 -14.87 9.74 22.71
N ARG A 2 -15.96 9.00 22.98
CA ARG A 2 -17.28 9.27 22.34
C ARG A 2 -17.88 10.66 22.63
N GLU A 3 -17.58 11.27 23.78
CA GLU A 3 -18.11 12.58 24.17
C GLU A 3 -17.13 13.75 23.94
N THR A 4 -15.84 13.46 23.76
CA THR A 4 -14.76 14.47 23.77
C THR A 4 -13.93 14.49 22.48
N GLY A 5 -14.25 13.61 21.52
CA GLY A 5 -13.47 13.40 20.31
C GLY A 5 -12.37 12.35 20.46
N TYR A 6 -11.79 11.99 19.32
CA TYR A 6 -10.68 11.05 19.19
C TYR A 6 -9.37 11.82 19.03
N LEU A 7 -8.33 11.39 19.76
CA LEU A 7 -6.97 11.89 19.58
C LEU A 7 -6.22 10.90 18.70
N ASP A 8 -5.90 11.31 17.47
CA ASP A 8 -5.00 10.57 16.60
C ASP A 8 -3.55 10.87 17.02
N PHE A 9 -3.03 10.01 17.89
CA PHE A 9 -1.65 10.13 18.36
C PHE A 9 -0.61 9.93 17.25
N ILE A 10 -0.94 9.24 16.15
CA ILE A 10 -0.01 9.06 15.02
C ILE A 10 0.17 10.41 14.33
N THR A 11 -0.94 11.09 14.00
CA THR A 11 -0.90 12.43 13.40
C THR A 11 -0.29 13.48 14.32
N LEU A 12 -0.58 13.43 15.62
CA LEU A 12 0.03 14.36 16.58
C LEU A 12 1.52 14.12 16.74
N SER A 13 1.96 12.86 16.82
CA SER A 13 3.37 12.54 16.96
C SER A 13 4.16 12.94 15.71
N SER A 14 3.64 12.71 14.51
CA SER A 14 4.32 13.13 13.27
C SER A 14 4.50 14.65 13.17
N SER A 15 3.57 15.43 13.77
CA SER A 15 3.62 16.89 13.77
C SER A 15 4.52 17.48 14.86
N LEU A 16 4.69 16.77 15.98
CA LEU A 16 5.34 17.28 17.19
C LEU A 16 6.65 16.59 17.53
N MET A 17 6.93 15.42 16.97
CA MET A 17 8.12 14.61 17.27
C MET A 17 8.95 14.40 16.00
N PHE A 18 10.12 13.80 16.13
CA PHE A 18 10.94 13.42 14.97
C PHE A 18 10.18 12.44 14.08
N SER A 19 10.32 12.55 12.75
CA SER A 19 9.60 11.69 11.80
C SER A 19 9.77 10.20 12.12
N MET A 20 8.68 9.43 11.97
CA MET A 20 8.55 8.00 12.32
C MET A 20 8.70 7.65 13.80
N LYS A 21 8.88 8.65 14.68
CA LYS A 21 8.82 8.45 16.12
C LYS A 21 7.40 8.80 16.59
N TYR A 22 6.57 7.79 16.78
CA TYR A 22 5.22 7.97 17.31
C TYR A 22 5.04 7.30 18.67
N LYS A 23 4.15 7.86 19.48
CA LYS A 23 3.70 7.29 20.75
C LYS A 23 2.20 7.16 20.72
N MET A 24 1.65 6.27 21.55
CA MET A 24 0.20 6.03 21.60
C MET A 24 -0.46 6.68 22.82
N SER A 25 0.30 7.47 23.60
CA SER A 25 -0.20 8.11 24.80
C SER A 25 0.53 9.41 25.15
N ILE A 26 -0.18 10.35 25.77
CA ILE A 26 0.39 11.62 26.27
C ILE A 26 1.57 11.39 27.23
N PRO A 27 1.50 10.46 28.21
CA PRO A 27 2.62 10.22 29.14
C PRO A 27 3.90 9.78 28.45
N GLU A 28 3.80 9.00 27.36
CA GLU A 28 4.95 8.59 26.58
C GLU A 28 5.48 9.75 25.72
N MET A 29 4.61 10.54 25.09
CA MET A 29 5.02 11.72 24.33
C MET A 29 5.78 12.73 25.18
N ARG A 30 5.38 12.92 26.45
CA ARG A 30 6.06 13.85 27.39
C ARG A 30 7.50 13.47 27.72
N ARG A 31 7.92 12.23 27.46
CA ARG A 31 9.30 11.76 27.68
C ARG A 31 10.20 12.01 26.48
N GLU A 32 9.64 12.49 25.37
CA GLU A 32 10.33 12.64 24.10
C GLU A 32 10.64 14.12 23.81
N THR A 33 11.66 14.35 22.98
CA THR A 33 11.95 15.67 22.45
C THR A 33 10.86 16.09 21.46
N LEU A 34 10.21 17.22 21.73
CA LEU A 34 9.21 17.81 20.85
C LEU A 34 9.83 18.90 19.96
N TYR A 35 9.50 18.88 18.69
CA TYR A 35 9.91 19.85 17.68
C TYR A 35 8.69 20.72 17.35
N ASN A 36 8.84 22.05 17.47
CA ASN A 36 7.78 22.98 17.14
C ASN A 36 7.69 23.19 15.62
N ASN A 37 7.29 22.14 14.90
CA ASN A 37 7.13 22.13 13.45
C ASN A 37 5.67 22.41 13.03
N VAL A 38 4.81 22.82 13.99
CA VAL A 38 3.39 23.01 13.73
C VAL A 38 3.19 24.21 12.82
N ARG A 39 2.64 23.94 11.63
CA ARG A 39 2.26 24.99 10.68
C ARG A 39 1.20 25.89 11.33
N LYS A 40 1.48 27.18 11.45
CA LYS A 40 0.55 28.17 12.02
C LYS A 40 -0.51 28.65 11.02
N THR A 41 -0.31 28.36 9.74
CA THR A 41 -1.28 28.65 8.68
C THR A 41 -2.17 27.43 8.45
N GLY A 42 -3.47 27.65 8.27
CA GLY A 42 -4.41 26.59 7.90
C GLY A 42 -4.02 25.92 6.58
N TYR A 43 -4.59 24.74 6.34
CA TYR A 43 -4.56 24.14 5.00
C TYR A 43 -5.47 24.97 4.09
N ALA A 44 -5.05 25.16 2.83
CA ALA A 44 -5.92 25.76 1.83
C ALA A 44 -7.11 24.82 1.61
N GLU A 45 -8.31 25.36 1.52
CA GLU A 45 -9.48 24.59 1.13
C GLU A 45 -9.29 24.15 -0.33
N CYS A 46 -9.37 22.84 -0.58
CA CYS A 46 -9.31 22.23 -1.89
C CYS A 46 -10.58 21.36 -2.06
N PRO A 47 -11.76 21.98 -2.21
CA PRO A 47 -13.03 21.26 -2.23
C PRO A 47 -13.15 20.29 -3.42
N ASP A 48 -12.33 20.49 -4.44
CA ASP A 48 -12.25 19.71 -5.67
C ASP A 48 -11.12 18.66 -5.67
N TYR A 49 -10.38 18.48 -4.58
CA TYR A 49 -9.24 17.54 -4.51
C TYR A 49 -9.60 16.11 -4.91
N LEU A 50 -10.82 15.68 -4.57
CA LEU A 50 -11.37 14.35 -4.89
C LEU A 50 -12.46 14.43 -5.98
N ALA A 51 -12.57 15.54 -6.70
CA ALA A 51 -13.57 15.69 -7.75
C ALA A 51 -13.35 14.65 -8.86
N GLY A 52 -14.42 13.93 -9.21
CA GLY A 52 -14.38 12.85 -10.20
C GLY A 52 -13.98 11.47 -9.63
N LEU A 53 -13.72 11.37 -8.33
CA LEU A 53 -13.49 10.08 -7.66
C LEU A 53 -14.79 9.56 -7.03
N GLU A 54 -15.06 8.28 -7.25
CA GLU A 54 -16.05 7.51 -6.48
C GLU A 54 -15.32 6.81 -5.34
N ILE A 55 -15.76 7.05 -4.10
CA ILE A 55 -15.12 6.53 -2.88
C ILE A 55 -16.00 5.44 -2.30
N GLU A 56 -15.51 4.21 -2.33
CA GLU A 56 -16.21 3.02 -1.85
C GLU A 56 -15.55 2.46 -0.59
N SER A 57 -16.35 1.81 0.26
CA SER A 57 -15.86 1.03 1.41
C SER A 57 -16.41 -0.40 1.30
N CYS A 58 -15.65 -1.26 0.62
CA CYS A 58 -15.99 -2.66 0.39
C CYS A 58 -14.73 -3.55 0.33
N ASP A 59 -14.92 -4.87 0.31
CA ASP A 59 -13.82 -5.80 0.02
C ASP A 59 -13.33 -5.59 -1.41
N TYR A 60 -12.01 -5.59 -1.62
CA TYR A 60 -11.42 -5.33 -2.93
C TYR A 60 -11.88 -6.34 -4.00
N ARG A 61 -12.27 -7.56 -3.61
CA ARG A 61 -12.79 -8.57 -4.53
C ARG A 61 -14.13 -8.16 -5.12
N GLU A 62 -14.98 -7.49 -4.33
CA GLU A 62 -16.25 -6.95 -4.84
C GLU A 62 -16.01 -5.84 -5.87
N LEU A 63 -15.04 -4.96 -5.59
CA LEU A 63 -14.66 -3.90 -6.52
C LEU A 63 -14.08 -4.49 -7.80
N PHE A 64 -13.18 -5.48 -7.68
CA PHE A 64 -12.61 -6.18 -8.81
C PHE A 64 -13.69 -6.83 -9.70
N GLU A 65 -14.64 -7.56 -9.12
CA GLU A 65 -15.72 -8.21 -9.88
C GLU A 65 -16.60 -7.22 -10.67
N ARG A 66 -16.79 -6.00 -10.16
CA ARG A 66 -17.54 -4.94 -10.88
C ARG A 66 -16.82 -4.47 -12.15
N PHE A 67 -15.49 -4.47 -12.17
CA PHE A 67 -14.69 -3.83 -13.22
C PHE A 67 -13.82 -4.77 -14.06
N ARG A 68 -13.62 -6.03 -13.66
CA ARG A 68 -12.72 -7.01 -14.31
C ARG A 68 -12.94 -7.19 -15.81
N ASN A 69 -14.17 -7.04 -16.29
CA ASN A 69 -14.53 -7.24 -17.71
C ASN A 69 -14.72 -5.93 -18.48
N MET A 70 -14.39 -4.78 -17.87
CA MET A 70 -14.53 -3.47 -18.51
C MET A 70 -13.26 -3.13 -19.30
N PRO A 71 -13.35 -2.88 -20.62
CA PRO A 71 -12.19 -2.51 -21.42
C PRO A 71 -11.54 -1.22 -20.94
N GLY A 72 -10.20 -1.21 -20.90
CA GLY A 72 -9.42 -0.02 -20.52
C GLY A 72 -9.30 0.22 -19.01
N VAL A 73 -9.76 -0.71 -18.16
CA VAL A 73 -9.54 -0.64 -16.71
C VAL A 73 -8.11 -1.05 -16.36
N VAL A 74 -7.51 -0.29 -15.44
CA VAL A 74 -6.24 -0.63 -14.79
C VAL A 74 -6.45 -0.65 -13.28
N PHE A 75 -6.04 -1.73 -12.63
CA PHE A 75 -6.14 -1.87 -11.18
C PHE A 75 -4.91 -1.27 -10.50
N LEU A 76 -5.12 -0.30 -9.61
CA LEU A 76 -4.07 0.26 -8.77
C LEU A 76 -4.09 -0.44 -7.41
N VAL A 77 -3.02 -1.15 -7.07
CA VAL A 77 -3.00 -2.08 -5.94
C VAL A 77 -1.83 -1.76 -5.01
N ASP A 78 -2.17 -1.32 -3.80
CA ASP A 78 -1.22 -1.00 -2.73
C ASP A 78 -1.68 -1.69 -1.43
N PRO A 79 -1.50 -3.02 -1.32
CA PRO A 79 -1.95 -3.76 -0.16
C PRO A 79 -1.00 -3.51 1.02
N PRO A 80 -1.44 -3.72 2.27
CA PRO A 80 -0.52 -3.72 3.42
C PRO A 80 0.63 -4.68 3.12
N TYR A 81 1.91 -4.31 3.29
CA TYR A 81 3.03 -5.17 2.85
C TYR A 81 3.29 -6.35 3.79
N LEU A 82 3.53 -7.52 3.21
CA LEU A 82 3.82 -8.76 3.94
C LEU A 82 5.08 -8.58 4.80
N SER A 83 5.08 -9.16 6.00
CA SER A 83 6.23 -9.12 6.92
C SER A 83 6.65 -7.73 7.41
N THR A 84 5.83 -6.69 7.21
CA THR A 84 6.05 -5.38 7.86
C THR A 84 5.51 -5.38 9.29
N GLU A 85 6.11 -4.57 10.18
CA GLU A 85 5.64 -4.43 11.56
C GLU A 85 4.21 -3.87 11.58
N VAL A 86 3.23 -4.74 11.83
CA VAL A 86 1.80 -4.38 11.93
C VAL A 86 1.40 -3.84 13.30
N GLY A 87 2.36 -3.51 14.18
CA GLY A 87 2.11 -3.16 15.59
C GLY A 87 1.15 -1.98 15.80
N THR A 88 0.95 -1.14 14.78
CA THR A 88 0.01 -0.02 14.77
C THR A 88 -1.35 -0.34 14.17
N TYR A 89 -1.47 -1.43 13.41
CA TYR A 89 -2.70 -1.82 12.75
C TYR A 89 -3.47 -2.84 13.59
N ARG A 90 -4.79 -2.69 13.67
CA ARG A 90 -5.67 -3.69 14.30
C ARG A 90 -5.93 -4.92 13.43
N MET A 91 -5.31 -4.98 12.26
CA MET A 91 -5.50 -5.99 11.23
C MET A 91 -4.15 -6.63 10.88
N SER A 92 -4.12 -7.94 10.71
CA SER A 92 -2.94 -8.68 10.24
C SER A 92 -3.29 -9.42 8.95
N TRP A 93 -2.56 -9.10 7.90
CA TRP A 93 -2.61 -9.85 6.64
C TRP A 93 -1.62 -11.02 6.72
N ARG A 94 -2.08 -12.20 6.34
CA ARG A 94 -1.29 -13.43 6.23
C ARG A 94 -0.95 -13.66 4.77
N LEU A 95 0.06 -14.49 4.49
CA LEU A 95 0.47 -14.83 3.13
C LEU A 95 -0.70 -15.17 2.19
N ALA A 96 -1.70 -15.93 2.68
CA ALA A 96 -2.88 -16.27 1.89
C ALA A 96 -3.65 -15.04 1.38
N ASP A 97 -3.75 -13.98 2.18
CA ASP A 97 -4.45 -12.75 1.80
C ASP A 97 -3.73 -12.05 0.62
N TYR A 98 -2.40 -12.12 0.58
CA TYR A 98 -1.59 -11.62 -0.56
C TYR A 98 -1.75 -12.47 -1.80
N LEU A 99 -1.77 -13.80 -1.64
CA LEU A 99 -1.99 -14.71 -2.76
C LEU A 99 -3.36 -14.50 -3.39
N ASP A 100 -4.38 -14.18 -2.59
CA ASP A 100 -5.70 -13.81 -3.11
C ASP A 100 -5.64 -12.52 -3.94
N VAL A 101 -4.89 -11.49 -3.51
CA VAL A 101 -4.69 -10.28 -4.31
C VAL A 101 -4.02 -10.61 -5.64
N LEU A 102 -2.96 -11.43 -5.64
CA LEU A 102 -2.30 -11.84 -6.88
C LEU A 102 -3.24 -12.66 -7.79
N SER A 103 -4.13 -13.46 -7.21
CA SER A 103 -5.06 -14.30 -7.95
C SER A 103 -6.07 -13.47 -8.76
N VAL A 104 -6.58 -12.37 -8.21
CA VAL A 104 -7.55 -11.51 -8.92
C VAL A 104 -6.87 -10.70 -10.03
N LEU A 105 -5.58 -10.39 -9.90
CA LEU A 105 -4.86 -9.61 -10.90
C LEU A 105 -4.40 -10.42 -12.12
N SER A 106 -4.45 -11.76 -12.03
CA SER A 106 -4.04 -12.63 -13.12
C SER A 106 -4.86 -12.37 -14.39
N GLY A 107 -4.19 -12.01 -15.48
CA GLY A 107 -4.83 -11.74 -16.77
C GLY A 107 -5.41 -10.33 -16.93
N HIS A 108 -5.22 -9.44 -15.95
CA HIS A 108 -5.70 -8.06 -15.99
C HIS A 108 -4.55 -7.06 -15.98
N ASP A 109 -4.82 -5.83 -16.43
CA ASP A 109 -3.86 -4.74 -16.36
C ASP A 109 -3.83 -4.12 -14.96
N PHE A 110 -2.63 -3.96 -14.39
CA PHE A 110 -2.47 -3.44 -13.05
C PHE A 110 -1.15 -2.69 -12.83
N VAL A 111 -1.15 -1.88 -11.78
CA VAL A 111 0.03 -1.33 -11.12
C VAL A 111 0.00 -1.79 -9.67
N TYR A 112 1.03 -2.52 -9.26
CA TYR A 112 1.17 -3.13 -7.94
C TYR A 112 2.35 -2.52 -7.21
N PHE A 113 2.13 -2.04 -5.99
CA PHE A 113 3.16 -1.51 -5.12
C PHE A 113 3.57 -2.53 -4.06
N THR A 114 4.87 -2.62 -3.82
CA THR A 114 5.47 -3.45 -2.78
C THR A 114 6.81 -2.88 -2.34
N SER A 115 7.52 -3.58 -1.47
CA SER A 115 8.90 -3.25 -1.10
C SER A 115 9.82 -4.46 -1.06
N ASP A 116 11.13 -4.21 -1.03
CA ASP A 116 12.17 -5.21 -0.80
C ASP A 116 12.00 -5.95 0.54
N LYS A 117 11.26 -5.39 1.49
CA LYS A 117 10.93 -6.02 2.77
C LYS A 117 9.75 -6.99 2.71
N SER A 118 9.00 -7.01 1.61
CA SER A 118 7.73 -7.74 1.52
C SER A 118 7.86 -9.26 1.32
N SER A 119 9.04 -9.81 1.04
CA SER A 119 9.25 -11.22 0.62
C SER A 119 8.39 -11.71 -0.56
N LEU A 120 7.49 -10.88 -1.11
CA LEU A 120 6.50 -11.27 -2.11
C LEU A 120 7.15 -11.48 -3.48
N VAL A 121 8.10 -10.61 -3.83
CA VAL A 121 8.85 -10.71 -5.08
C VAL A 121 9.65 -12.02 -5.12
N GLU A 122 10.35 -12.34 -4.02
CA GLU A 122 11.11 -13.59 -3.88
C GLU A 122 10.18 -14.81 -4.00
N LEU A 123 9.00 -14.77 -3.39
CA LEU A 123 8.00 -15.83 -3.50
C LEU A 123 7.55 -16.04 -4.95
N CYS A 124 7.23 -14.96 -5.68
CA CYS A 124 6.79 -15.05 -7.07
C CYS A 124 7.91 -15.55 -8.00
N GLU A 125 9.17 -15.17 -7.75
CA GLU A 125 10.35 -15.71 -8.44
C GLU A 125 10.54 -17.21 -8.15
N TRP A 126 10.31 -17.65 -6.91
CA TRP A 126 10.29 -19.07 -6.58
C TRP A 126 9.15 -19.81 -7.30
N MET A 127 7.94 -19.25 -7.35
CA MET A 127 6.82 -19.85 -8.07
C MET A 127 7.12 -20.01 -9.57
N GLY A 128 7.79 -19.03 -10.20
CA GLY A 128 8.21 -19.12 -11.60
C GLY A 128 9.21 -20.24 -11.90
N ARG A 129 10.01 -20.64 -10.91
CA ARG A 129 10.92 -21.81 -11.02
C ARG A 129 10.20 -23.16 -10.89
N ASN A 130 8.91 -23.15 -10.55
CA ASN A 130 8.08 -24.33 -10.36
C ASN A 130 7.00 -24.36 -11.46
N PRO A 131 7.17 -25.19 -12.52
CA PRO A 131 6.38 -25.09 -13.76
C PRO A 131 4.86 -25.18 -13.61
N SER A 132 4.36 -25.77 -12.52
CA SER A 132 2.92 -25.91 -12.27
C SER A 132 2.28 -24.66 -11.65
N LEU A 133 3.07 -23.68 -11.19
CA LEU A 133 2.58 -22.52 -10.43
C LEU A 133 2.60 -21.22 -11.25
N GLY A 134 3.61 -21.03 -12.11
CA GLY A 134 3.80 -19.79 -12.87
C GLY A 134 4.21 -18.60 -11.99
N ASN A 135 4.64 -17.50 -12.61
CA ASN A 135 4.99 -16.27 -11.88
C ASN A 135 3.96 -15.16 -12.20
N PRO A 136 3.17 -14.69 -11.19
CA PRO A 136 2.20 -13.61 -11.39
C PRO A 136 2.79 -12.31 -11.96
N PHE A 137 4.09 -12.08 -11.75
CA PHE A 137 4.81 -10.90 -12.22
C PHE A 137 5.67 -11.15 -13.46
N GLU A 138 5.57 -12.31 -14.12
CA GLU A 138 6.39 -12.65 -15.29
C GLU A 138 6.25 -11.62 -16.43
N ARG A 139 5.04 -11.06 -16.59
CA ARG A 139 4.72 -10.05 -17.61
C ARG A 139 4.86 -8.61 -17.11
N CYS A 140 5.34 -8.40 -15.88
CA CYS A 140 5.44 -7.08 -15.28
C CYS A 140 6.79 -6.42 -15.55
N ARG A 141 6.78 -5.12 -15.79
CA ARG A 141 7.95 -4.26 -15.63
C ARG A 141 8.13 -3.89 -14.17
N ARG A 142 9.39 -3.83 -13.73
CA ARG A 142 9.79 -3.43 -12.37
C ARG A 142 10.45 -2.05 -12.38
N ARG A 143 10.04 -1.18 -11.45
CA ARG A 143 10.69 0.09 -11.13
C ARG A 143 10.96 0.15 -9.64
N GLU A 144 12.10 0.71 -9.27
CA GLU A 144 12.58 0.75 -7.89
C GLU A 144 12.92 2.17 -7.47
N PHE A 145 12.70 2.47 -6.19
CA PHE A 145 13.06 3.72 -5.58
C PHE A 145 13.59 3.49 -4.15
N ASP A 146 14.83 3.89 -3.90
CA ASP A 146 15.45 3.73 -2.58
C ASP A 146 15.04 4.86 -1.64
N ALA A 147 14.24 4.51 -0.62
CA ALA A 147 13.79 5.44 0.40
C ALA A 147 14.70 5.38 1.64
N THR A 148 15.20 6.54 2.06
CA THR A 148 15.93 6.69 3.34
C THR A 148 15.03 7.39 4.35
N MET A 149 14.59 6.62 5.34
CA MET A 149 13.65 7.05 6.37
C MET A 149 14.33 7.81 7.51
N ASN A 150 15.46 7.28 7.96
CA ASN A 150 16.34 7.89 8.96
C ASN A 150 17.74 7.25 8.85
N TYR A 151 18.64 7.55 9.78
CA TYR A 151 20.01 7.01 9.77
C TYR A 151 20.06 5.46 9.73
N ASN A 152 19.10 4.79 10.37
CA ASN A 152 19.08 3.33 10.54
C ASN A 152 18.04 2.60 9.69
N ALA A 153 17.10 3.32 9.07
CA ALA A 153 16.00 2.72 8.32
C ALA A 153 16.09 3.11 6.85
N ARG A 154 16.24 2.08 6.01
CA ARG A 154 16.15 2.16 4.54
C ARG A 154 15.22 1.05 4.07
N TYR A 155 14.58 1.27 2.93
CA TYR A 155 13.81 0.28 2.19
C TYR A 155 13.75 0.71 0.73
N THR A 156 13.50 -0.24 -0.17
CA THR A 156 13.32 0.01 -1.59
C THR A 156 11.85 -0.17 -1.91
N ASP A 157 11.19 0.91 -2.34
CA ASP A 157 9.86 0.85 -2.94
C ASP A 157 9.95 0.21 -4.31
N ILE A 158 9.02 -0.70 -4.61
CA ILE A 158 8.99 -1.47 -5.85
C ILE A 158 7.61 -1.28 -6.47
N MET A 159 7.58 -0.82 -7.72
CA MET A 159 6.39 -0.74 -8.56
C MET A 159 6.48 -1.78 -9.68
N LEU A 160 5.47 -2.66 -9.75
CA LEU A 160 5.30 -3.68 -10.78
C LEU A 160 4.09 -3.34 -11.63
N PHE A 161 4.20 -3.35 -12.95
CA PHE A 161 3.07 -3.01 -13.82
C PHE A 161 3.07 -3.79 -15.12
N THR A 162 1.87 -4.07 -15.64
CA THR A 162 1.69 -4.73 -16.93
C THR A 162 1.95 -3.77 -18.09
N GLU A 163 2.42 -4.28 -19.22
CA GLU A 163 2.49 -3.52 -20.46
C GLU A 163 1.18 -3.64 -21.24
N LEU A 164 0.56 -2.50 -21.53
CA LEU A 164 -0.63 -2.40 -22.39
C LEU A 164 -0.29 -2.94 -23.79
N GLY A 165 -0.97 -4.01 -24.20
CA GLY A 165 -0.86 -4.59 -25.56
C GLY A 165 -0.49 -6.07 -25.63
N ASN A 166 -0.23 -6.75 -24.51
CA ASN A 166 0.08 -8.19 -24.47
C ASN A 166 -1.05 -9.02 -23.80
N ALA A 167 -2.32 -8.69 -24.09
CA ALA A 167 -3.40 -9.63 -23.83
C ALA A 167 -3.23 -10.83 -24.78
N PRO A 168 -3.23 -12.09 -24.30
CA PRO A 168 -3.19 -13.24 -25.18
C PRO A 168 -4.41 -13.20 -26.12
N GLU A 169 -4.19 -13.43 -27.42
CA GLU A 169 -5.20 -13.47 -28.48
C GLU A 169 -6.26 -14.58 -28.32
N GLU A 170 -6.30 -15.30 -27.20
CA GLU A 170 -7.16 -16.46 -26.99
C GLU A 170 -8.13 -16.24 -25.82
N ALA A 171 -9.13 -15.40 -26.05
CA ALA A 171 -10.41 -15.42 -25.34
C ALA A 171 -11.50 -14.71 -26.17
N VAL A 172 -11.79 -15.26 -27.36
CA VAL A 172 -13.02 -14.98 -28.12
C VAL A 172 -13.70 -16.31 -28.42
#